data_AF-A0A3C0GJW2-F1
#
_entry.id   AF-A0A3C0GJW2-F1
#
_cell.length_a   1.000
_cell.length_b   1.000
_cell.length_c   1.000
_cell.angle_alpha   90.00
_cell.angle_beta   90.00
_cell.angle_gamma   90.00
#
_symmetry.space_group_name_H-M   'P 1'
#
loop_
_entity.id
_entity.type
_entity.pdbx_description
1 polymer ?
#
loop_
_entity_poly.entity_id
_entity_poly.type
_entity_poly.pdbx_seq_one_letter_code
_entity_poly.pdbx_strand_id
1 'polypeptide(L)'
;MEEGFKRGDKVFIRDYPFGNPTNVSGIVVGILKKDFYNVKLESGLNEGKIVPFKYWKLLKLAKISENSCNIEEKVVVLENEQ
;
A
#
# COMPACT_ATOMS: atom_id res chain seq x y z
N MET A 1 -2.64 -14.06 13.89
CA MET A 1 -2.86 -14.62 12.53
C MET A 1 -2.89 -13.41 11.61
N GLU A 2 -1.87 -13.21 10.79
CA GLU A 2 -1.81 -12.03 9.90
C GLU A 2 -3.00 -12.11 8.92
N GLU A 3 -3.90 -11.13 8.98
CA GLU A 3 -5.02 -11.07 8.04
C GLU A 3 -4.49 -10.75 6.63
N GLY A 4 -4.46 -11.76 5.76
CA GLY A 4 -4.17 -11.58 4.35
C GLY A 4 -5.19 -10.66 3.65
N PHE A 5 -4.90 -10.31 2.39
CA PHE A 5 -5.76 -9.41 1.62
C PHE A 5 -7.06 -10.10 1.16
N LYS A 6 -8.17 -9.36 1.18
CA LYS A 6 -9.49 -9.82 0.73
C LYS A 6 -9.84 -9.18 -0.62
N ARG A 7 -10.71 -9.83 -1.39
CA ARG A 7 -11.24 -9.24 -2.63
C ARG A 7 -12.00 -7.95 -2.29
N GLY A 8 -11.72 -6.88 -3.02
CA GLY A 8 -12.25 -5.54 -2.78
C GLY A 8 -11.36 -4.64 -1.92
N ASP A 9 -10.29 -5.17 -1.30
CA ASP A 9 -9.34 -4.33 -0.57
C ASP A 9 -8.60 -3.39 -1.54
N LYS A 10 -8.51 -2.11 -1.19
CA LYS A 10 -7.64 -1.13 -1.84
C LYS A 10 -6.22 -1.28 -1.31
N VAL A 11 -5.26 -1.36 -2.22
CA VAL A 11 -3.85 -1.58 -1.92
C VAL A 11 -2.96 -0.63 -2.69
N PHE A 12 -1.85 -0.24 -2.08
CA PHE A 12 -0.74 0.42 -2.77
C PHE A 12 0.31 -0.61 -3.18
N ILE A 13 0.95 -0.37 -4.32
CA ILE A 13 2.04 -1.21 -4.81
C ILE A 13 3.37 -0.64 -4.33
N ARG A 14 4.25 -1.50 -3.84
CA ARG A 14 5.64 -1.18 -3.52
C ARG A 14 6.60 -1.70 -4.59
N ASP A 15 7.67 -0.96 -4.80
CA ASP A 15 8.73 -1.37 -5.75
C ASP A 15 9.57 -2.52 -5.17
N TYR A 16 9.96 -2.38 -3.88
CA TYR A 16 10.78 -3.33 -3.11
C TYR A 16 10.13 -3.68 -1.75
N PRO A 17 10.54 -4.81 -1.11
CA PRO A 17 10.01 -5.20 0.21
C PRO A 17 10.13 -4.12 1.29
N PHE A 18 11.23 -3.36 1.26
CA PHE A 18 11.53 -2.21 2.13
C PHE A 18 11.49 -0.87 1.39
N GLY A 19 10.92 -0.84 0.19
CA GLY A 19 10.83 0.37 -0.63
C GLY A 19 9.68 1.28 -0.23
N ASN A 20 9.76 2.54 -0.67
CA ASN A 20 8.65 3.48 -0.52
C ASN A 20 7.42 2.98 -1.29
N PRO A 21 6.20 3.19 -0.77
CA PRO A 21 4.98 2.99 -1.54
C PRO A 21 5.05 3.85 -2.81
N THR A 22 4.76 3.23 -3.94
CA THR A 22 4.64 3.97 -5.20
C THR A 22 3.29 4.69 -5.24
N ASN A 23 3.16 5.70 -6.11
CA ASN A 23 1.88 6.35 -6.40
C ASN A 23 0.90 5.45 -7.19
N VAL A 24 1.14 4.13 -7.23
CA VAL A 24 0.31 3.16 -7.92
C VAL A 24 -0.59 2.46 -6.91
N SER A 25 -1.89 2.70 -7.03
CA SER A 25 -2.94 2.02 -6.28
C SER A 25 -3.71 1.01 -7.13
N GLY A 26 -4.35 0.06 -6.48
CA GLY A 26 -5.27 -0.87 -7.11
C GLY A 26 -6.19 -1.57 -6.14
N ILE A 27 -7.09 -2.39 -6.68
CA ILE A 27 -8.06 -3.20 -5.93
C ILE A 27 -7.74 -4.67 -6.11
N VAL A 28 -7.73 -5.42 -5.01
CA VAL A 28 -7.60 -6.88 -5.07
C VAL A 28 -8.86 -7.49 -5.68
N VAL A 29 -8.73 -8.11 -6.84
CA VAL A 29 -9.84 -8.78 -7.55
C VAL A 29 -9.82 -10.30 -7.36
N GLY A 30 -8.68 -10.88 -6.97
CA GLY A 30 -8.53 -12.31 -6.78
C GLY A 30 -7.37 -12.69 -5.88
N ILE A 31 -7.47 -13.87 -5.25
CA ILE A 31 -6.45 -14.46 -4.40
C ILE A 31 -5.99 -15.74 -5.10
N LEU A 32 -4.69 -15.86 -5.37
CA LEU A 32 -4.07 -17.03 -5.99
C LEU A 32 -3.42 -17.90 -4.90
N LYS A 33 -3.36 -19.21 -5.10
CA LYS A 33 -2.62 -20.13 -4.21
C LYS A 33 -1.12 -19.84 -4.40
N LYS A 34 -0.36 -19.59 -3.30
CA LYS A 34 1.08 -19.20 -3.22
C LYS A 34 1.39 -17.71 -2.93
N ASP A 35 0.58 -17.03 -2.12
CA ASP A 35 0.84 -15.64 -1.69
C ASP A 35 0.81 -14.59 -2.82
N PHE A 36 0.16 -14.94 -3.94
CA PHE A 36 -0.09 -14.01 -5.03
C PHE A 36 -1.52 -13.51 -4.99
N TYR A 37 -1.71 -12.25 -5.34
CA TYR A 37 -2.99 -11.56 -5.38
C TYR A 37 -3.12 -10.88 -6.73
N ASN A 38 -4.24 -11.11 -7.41
CA ASN A 38 -4.57 -10.37 -8.61
C ASN A 38 -5.09 -9.00 -8.20
N VAL A 39 -4.38 -7.95 -8.61
CA VAL A 39 -4.75 -6.57 -8.35
C VAL A 39 -5.08 -5.89 -9.66
N LYS A 40 -6.27 -5.29 -9.73
CA LYS A 40 -6.64 -4.38 -10.81
C LYS A 40 -6.07 -3.01 -10.47
N LEU A 41 -5.15 -2.52 -11.28
CA LEU A 41 -4.53 -1.21 -11.07
C LEU A 41 -5.55 -0.10 -11.38
N GLU A 42 -5.68 0.85 -10.47
CA GLU A 42 -6.56 2.02 -10.61
C GLU A 42 -5.77 3.31 -10.88
N SER A 43 -4.44 3.24 -10.93
CA SER A 43 -3.58 4.39 -11.17
C SER A 43 -2.24 4.00 -11.80
N GLY A 44 -1.54 4.97 -12.38
CA GLY A 44 -0.22 4.80 -13.01
C GLY A 44 -0.30 4.33 -14.47
N LEU A 45 0.85 3.96 -15.04
CA LEU A 45 0.98 3.64 -16.48
C LEU A 45 0.16 2.40 -16.93
N ASN A 46 -0.19 1.53 -15.99
CA ASN A 46 -0.91 0.27 -16.25
C ASN A 46 -2.34 0.27 -15.71
N GLU A 47 -2.95 1.45 -15.57
CA GLU A 47 -4.34 1.60 -15.14
C GLU A 47 -5.29 0.69 -15.94
N GLY A 48 -6.22 0.05 -15.24
CA GLY A 48 -7.21 -0.87 -15.82
C GLY A 48 -6.73 -2.31 -16.02
N LYS A 49 -5.41 -2.57 -15.98
CA LYS A 49 -4.86 -3.93 -16.11
C LYS A 49 -4.92 -4.70 -14.80
N ILE A 50 -5.09 -6.01 -14.89
CA ILE A 50 -5.03 -6.94 -13.77
C ILE A 50 -3.65 -7.60 -13.76
N VAL A 51 -2.91 -7.41 -12.69
CA VAL A 51 -1.54 -7.92 -12.55
C VAL A 51 -1.42 -8.70 -11.23
N PRO A 52 -0.81 -9.91 -11.26
CA PRO A 52 -0.54 -10.66 -10.04
C PRO A 52 0.66 -10.06 -9.28
N PHE A 53 0.46 -9.76 -8.00
CA PHE A 53 1.50 -9.29 -7.08
C PHE A 53 1.67 -10.23 -5.89
N LYS A 54 2.89 -10.31 -5.35
CA LYS A 54 3.15 -11.03 -4.10
C LYS A 54 2.68 -10.22 -2.89
N TYR A 55 2.34 -10.90 -1.80
CA TYR A 55 1.87 -10.27 -0.55
C TYR A 55 2.75 -9.08 -0.09
N TRP A 56 4.09 -9.24 -0.11
CA TRP A 56 5.03 -8.23 0.37
C TRP A 56 5.14 -6.99 -0.54
N LYS A 57 4.63 -7.06 -1.77
CA LYS A 57 4.52 -5.90 -2.67
C LYS A 57 3.26 -5.09 -2.42
N LEU A 58 2.31 -5.62 -1.64
CA LEU A 58 1.04 -4.99 -1.38
C LEU A 58 1.05 -4.34 -0.01
N LEU A 59 0.62 -3.09 0.03
CA LEU A 59 0.32 -2.36 1.26
C LEU A 59 -1.18 -2.16 1.33
N LYS A 60 -1.81 -2.56 2.43
CA LYS A 60 -3.22 -2.27 2.64
C LYS A 60 -3.38 -0.76 2.83
N LEU A 61 -4.25 -0.15 2.04
CA LEU A 61 -4.70 1.19 2.33
C LEU A 61 -5.61 1.07 3.56
N ALA A 62 -5.04 1.25 4.75
CA ALA A 62 -5.85 1.40 5.94
C ALA A 62 -6.82 2.54 5.66
N LYS A 63 -8.12 2.25 5.64
CA LYS A 63 -9.09 3.32 5.81
C LYS A 63 -8.70 3.97 7.12
N ILE A 64 -8.32 5.24 7.06
CA ILE A 64 -8.28 6.08 8.26
C ILE A 64 -9.75 6.12 8.71
N SER A 65 -10.16 5.14 9.52
CA SER A 65 -11.21 5.39 10.48
C SER A 65 -10.58 6.44 11.40
N GLU A 66 -11.21 7.60 11.48
CA GLU A 66 -10.71 8.84 12.12
C GLU A 66 -10.29 8.73 13.61
N ASN A 67 -10.10 7.54 14.15
CA ASN A 67 -9.63 7.32 15.50
C ASN A 67 -8.35 6.48 15.52
N SER A 68 -7.21 7.18 15.42
CA SER A 68 -5.89 6.86 16.02
C SER A 68 -4.76 6.99 15.01
N CYS A 69 -4.20 8.19 14.90
CA CYS A 69 -2.80 8.39 14.55
C CYS A 69 -2.27 9.62 15.29
N ASN A 70 -2.08 9.47 16.60
CA ASN A 70 -1.03 10.23 17.29
C ASN A 70 0.29 9.57 16.86
N ILE A 71 0.98 10.16 15.89
CA ILE A 71 2.42 9.96 15.76
C ILE A 71 3.03 11.35 15.68
N GLU A 72 3.84 11.62 16.69
CA GLU A 72 4.53 12.87 16.96
C GLU A 72 5.37 13.30 15.75
N GLU A 73 4.95 14.38 15.11
CA GLU A 73 5.84 15.20 14.30
C GLU A 73 6.74 15.98 15.26
N LYS A 74 7.86 15.36 15.67
CA LYS A 74 8.96 16.05 16.35
C LYS A 74 10.19 16.03 15.44
N VAL A 75 10.08 16.67 14.29
CA VAL A 75 11.26 17.11 13.55
C VAL A 75 11.66 18.46 14.12
N VAL A 76 12.44 18.42 15.21
CA VAL A 76 13.18 19.57 15.71
C VAL A 76 14.32 19.80 14.73
N VAL A 77 14.13 20.68 13.75
CA VAL A 77 15.25 21.41 13.15
C VAL A 77 15.23 22.77 13.81
N LEU A 78 16.02 22.89 14.88
CA LEU A 78 16.36 24.17 15.46
C LEU A 78 17.00 25.02 14.37
N GLU A 79 16.32 26.13 14.09
CA GLU A 79 16.90 27.33 13.53
C GLU A 79 18.21 27.64 14.27
N ASN A 80 19.27 27.91 13.51
CA ASN A 80 20.36 28.74 13.98
C ASN A 80 20.82 29.55 12.78
N GLU A 81 20.16 30.69 12.59
CA GLU A 81 20.80 31.90 12.09
C GLU A 81 21.82 32.37 13.13
N GLN A 82 23.11 32.32 12.80
CA GLN A 82 24.11 33.33 13.19
C GLN A 82 25.14 33.47 12.08
#